data_AF-A0A1D7YTF5-F1
#
_entry.id   AF-A0A1D7YTF5-F1
#
_cell.length_a   1.000
_cell.length_b   1.000
_cell.length_c   1.000
_cell.angle_alpha   90.00
_cell.angle_beta   90.00
_cell.angle_gamma   90.00
#
_symmetry.space_group_name_H-M   'P 1'
#
loop_
_entity.id
_entity.type
_entity.pdbx_description
1 polymer ?
#
loop_
_entity_poly.entity_id
_entity_poly.type
_entity_poly.pdbx_seq_one_letter_code
_entity_poly.pdbx_strand_id
1 'polypeptide(L)'
;MSLVIDSNLEYLQNILHISKVTFEEKYANMSVDEIIEAEAAQGNQQAIELAQELTTNTSLVMELFDLADTNNKYMILREMSAQQLQTFLPEMEESDLLQGLYFFTEDKLMKMLEALPAEQLVNTVFQMFSKEEIVQLLPEEQLDKFLTSHDIDKNKILKHMQSIPEEYVAQVLEQITGEAQEGQDSIDLAKKFGELNPLEYQDALKAFQPTQKQQLVLSLGKEHEEWFQLFDADAYTKVINREKQQPEVVKAMSVIDPEYIQNMITELPNDLLSIVITQIDTEKFADILMNQFPEIMAEIIMK
;
A
#
# COMPACT_ATOMS: atom_id res chain seq x y z
N MET A 1 -3.10 19.38 27.74
CA MET A 1 -2.99 20.65 26.97
C MET A 1 -4.34 20.85 26.31
N SER A 2 -4.90 22.06 26.29
CA SER A 2 -6.20 22.29 25.67
C SER A 2 -6.10 22.15 24.15
N LEU A 3 -7.12 21.56 23.54
CA LEU A 3 -7.29 21.50 22.10
C LEU A 3 -7.74 22.89 21.66
N VAL A 4 -7.01 23.52 20.75
CA VAL A 4 -7.36 24.83 20.18
C VAL A 4 -7.53 24.61 18.70
N ILE A 5 -8.76 24.73 18.22
CA ILE A 5 -9.11 24.66 16.81
C ILE A 5 -9.72 25.99 16.39
N ASP A 6 -9.37 26.45 15.20
CA ASP A 6 -9.89 27.70 14.67
C ASP A 6 -11.36 27.48 14.31
N SER A 7 -12.25 28.18 15.00
CA SER A 7 -13.69 28.09 14.76
C SER A 7 -14.18 29.27 13.93
N ASN A 8 -15.21 29.05 13.12
CA ASN A 8 -15.79 30.11 12.29
C ASN A 8 -16.69 31.03 13.13
N LEU A 9 -16.06 31.98 13.84
CA LEU A 9 -16.75 32.91 14.73
C LEU A 9 -17.75 33.83 14.00
N GLU A 10 -17.50 34.12 12.72
CA GLU A 10 -18.45 34.87 11.88
C GLU A 10 -19.71 34.05 11.59
N TYR A 11 -19.55 32.75 11.32
CA TYR A 11 -20.67 31.82 11.17
C TYR A 11 -21.46 31.66 12.47
N LEU A 12 -20.77 31.49 13.61
CA LEU A 12 -21.41 31.44 14.93
C LEU A 12 -22.20 32.72 15.24
N GLN A 13 -21.61 33.89 14.95
CA GLN A 13 -22.25 35.19 15.14
C GLN A 13 -23.56 35.28 14.35
N ASN A 14 -23.55 34.80 13.10
CA ASN A 14 -24.73 34.80 12.22
C ASN A 14 -25.83 33.87 12.73
N ILE A 15 -25.49 32.67 13.20
CA ILE A 15 -26.46 31.69 13.74
C ILE A 15 -27.09 32.17 15.04
N LEU A 16 -26.29 32.75 15.94
CA LEU A 16 -26.78 33.24 17.24
C LEU A 16 -27.45 34.62 17.16
N HIS A 17 -27.46 35.24 15.97
CA HIS A 17 -27.99 36.58 15.70
C HIS A 17 -27.36 37.66 16.61
N ILE A 18 -26.06 37.51 16.91
CA ILE A 18 -25.33 38.43 17.79
C ILE A 18 -24.77 39.60 16.98
N SER A 19 -24.84 40.81 17.52
CA SER A 19 -24.24 41.97 16.87
C SER A 19 -22.71 41.90 16.92
N LYS A 20 -22.04 42.38 15.88
CA LYS A 20 -20.57 42.38 15.80
C LYS A 20 -19.92 43.09 17.00
N VAL A 21 -20.54 44.17 17.45
CA VAL A 21 -20.11 44.95 18.64
C VAL A 21 -20.19 44.10 19.90
N THR A 22 -21.30 43.39 20.12
CA THR A 22 -21.46 42.50 21.27
C THR A 22 -20.42 41.38 21.27
N PHE A 23 -20.13 40.83 20.10
CA PHE A 23 -19.17 39.75 19.93
C PHE A 23 -17.73 40.22 20.24
N GLU A 24 -17.33 41.37 19.69
CA GLU A 24 -16.02 41.97 19.94
C GLU A 24 -15.82 42.42 21.40
N GLU A 25 -16.87 42.91 22.06
CA GLU A 25 -16.77 43.41 23.44
C GLU A 25 -16.85 42.32 24.52
N LYS A 26 -17.63 41.25 24.28
CA LYS A 26 -17.91 40.22 25.30
C LYS A 26 -17.26 38.87 25.03
N TYR A 27 -17.10 38.51 23.76
CA TYR A 27 -16.82 37.12 23.35
C TYR A 27 -15.47 36.95 22.64
N ALA A 28 -14.71 38.02 22.46
CA ALA A 28 -13.46 38.01 21.70
C ALA A 28 -12.36 37.05 22.20
N ASN A 29 -12.43 36.60 23.46
CA ASN A 29 -11.48 35.65 24.04
C ASN A 29 -12.15 34.35 24.52
N MET A 30 -13.41 34.13 24.17
CA MET A 30 -14.19 32.97 24.59
C MET A 30 -14.19 31.90 23.48
N SER A 31 -14.21 30.63 23.87
CA SER A 31 -14.42 29.52 22.95
C SER A 31 -15.87 29.49 22.44
N VAL A 32 -16.11 28.73 21.36
CA VAL A 32 -17.44 28.59 20.75
C VAL A 32 -18.49 28.16 21.78
N ASP A 33 -18.14 27.24 22.65
CA ASP A 33 -19.02 26.69 23.66
C ASP A 33 -19.24 27.63 24.83
N GLU A 34 -18.19 28.31 25.31
CA GLU A 34 -18.33 29.39 26.29
C GLU A 34 -19.32 30.47 25.79
N ILE A 35 -19.29 30.79 24.49
CA ILE A 35 -20.22 31.73 23.86
C ILE A 35 -21.64 31.16 23.82
N ILE A 36 -21.81 29.90 23.39
CA ILE A 36 -23.11 29.22 23.33
C ILE A 36 -23.73 29.12 24.74
N GLU A 37 -22.96 28.71 25.75
CA GLU A 37 -23.42 28.63 27.14
C GLU A 37 -23.81 30.00 27.71
N ALA A 38 -22.98 31.03 27.46
CA ALA A 38 -23.26 32.37 27.94
C ALA A 38 -24.54 32.96 27.32
N GLU A 39 -24.79 32.70 26.04
CA GLU A 39 -26.00 33.12 25.34
C GLU A 39 -27.23 32.30 25.75
N ALA A 40 -27.08 30.98 25.92
CA ALA A 40 -28.15 30.12 26.43
C ALA A 40 -28.57 30.51 27.86
N ALA A 41 -27.60 30.83 28.73
CA ALA A 41 -27.86 31.35 30.07
C ALA A 41 -28.55 32.72 30.07
N GLN A 42 -28.35 33.52 29.03
CA GLN A 42 -29.05 34.79 28.80
C GLN A 42 -30.43 34.60 28.15
N GLY A 43 -30.84 33.37 27.83
CA GLY A 43 -32.14 33.03 27.27
C GLY A 43 -32.22 33.12 25.74
N ASN A 44 -31.08 33.12 25.05
CA ASN A 44 -31.03 33.04 23.59
C ASN A 44 -31.52 31.65 23.13
N GLN A 45 -32.68 31.58 22.49
CA GLN A 45 -33.28 30.31 22.04
C GLN A 45 -32.41 29.63 20.98
N GLN A 46 -31.76 30.40 20.10
CA GLN A 46 -30.87 29.89 19.08
C GLN A 46 -29.65 29.19 19.69
N ALA A 47 -29.12 29.70 20.80
CA ALA A 47 -28.01 29.05 21.50
C ALA A 47 -28.43 27.70 22.12
N ILE A 48 -29.65 27.61 22.65
CA ILE A 48 -30.20 26.37 23.23
C ILE A 48 -30.44 25.31 22.14
N GLU A 49 -30.97 25.71 20.98
CA GLU A 49 -31.18 24.84 19.83
C GLU A 49 -29.83 24.39 19.24
N LEU A 50 -28.89 25.33 19.09
CA LEU A 50 -27.56 25.06 18.55
C LEU A 50 -26.79 24.02 19.39
N ALA A 51 -26.87 24.11 20.72
CA ALA A 51 -26.25 23.12 21.62
C ALA A 51 -26.78 21.69 21.40
N GLN A 52 -28.05 21.54 21.01
CA GLN A 52 -28.64 20.23 20.69
C GLN A 52 -28.22 19.77 19.29
N GLU A 53 -28.22 20.68 18.32
CA GLU A 53 -27.87 20.37 16.93
C GLU A 53 -26.39 19.97 16.75
N LEU A 54 -25.47 20.52 17.54
CA LEU A 54 -24.05 20.18 17.47
C LEU A 54 -23.72 18.70 17.69
N THR A 55 -24.62 17.96 18.32
CA THR A 55 -24.46 16.52 18.54
C THR A 55 -25.06 15.64 17.44
N THR A 56 -25.78 16.24 16.47
CA THR A 56 -26.58 15.50 15.48
C THR A 56 -26.46 16.01 14.05
N ASN A 57 -25.85 17.19 13.83
CA ASN A 57 -25.79 17.86 12.54
C ASN A 57 -24.35 17.94 12.01
N THR A 58 -24.00 17.05 11.06
CA THR A 58 -22.65 16.96 10.45
C THR A 58 -22.25 18.27 9.79
N SER A 59 -23.15 18.86 8.99
CA SER A 59 -22.85 20.07 8.23
C SER A 59 -22.58 21.26 9.15
N LEU A 60 -23.33 21.36 10.25
CA LEU A 60 -23.10 22.40 11.25
C LEU A 60 -21.72 22.25 11.91
N VAL A 61 -21.34 21.02 12.28
CA VAL A 61 -20.03 20.71 12.86
C VAL A 61 -18.90 21.05 11.89
N MET A 62 -19.05 20.70 10.61
CA MET A 62 -18.07 21.01 9.57
C MET A 62 -17.84 22.52 9.42
N GLU A 63 -18.91 23.31 9.35
CA GLU A 63 -18.84 24.76 9.14
C GLU A 63 -18.37 25.50 10.40
N LEU A 64 -18.83 25.09 11.58
CA LEU A 64 -18.51 25.77 12.83
C LEU A 64 -17.06 25.57 13.25
N PHE A 65 -16.52 24.37 13.05
CA PHE A 65 -15.14 24.02 13.39
C PHE A 65 -14.19 24.05 12.20
N ASP A 66 -14.65 24.62 11.06
CA ASP A 66 -13.92 24.72 9.80
C ASP A 66 -13.12 23.43 9.51
N LEU A 67 -13.82 22.29 9.48
CA LEU A 67 -13.17 20.99 9.30
C LEU A 67 -12.60 20.83 7.88
N ALA A 68 -12.89 21.75 6.96
CA ALA A 68 -12.19 21.82 5.68
C ALA A 68 -10.71 22.21 5.86
N ASP A 69 -10.37 22.90 6.95
CA ASP A 69 -8.99 23.22 7.30
C ASP A 69 -8.22 21.99 7.79
N THR A 70 -7.09 21.72 7.13
CA THR A 70 -6.23 20.57 7.42
C THR A 70 -5.60 20.64 8.81
N ASN A 71 -5.30 21.84 9.31
CA ASN A 71 -4.74 22.02 10.65
C ASN A 71 -5.80 21.73 11.72
N ASN A 72 -7.06 22.12 11.52
CA ASN A 72 -8.16 21.76 12.42
C ASN A 72 -8.37 20.23 12.47
N LYS A 73 -8.42 19.55 11.32
CA LYS A 73 -8.44 18.08 11.26
C LYS A 73 -7.26 17.46 12.04
N TYR A 74 -6.05 17.96 11.81
CA TYR A 74 -4.84 17.47 12.47
C TYR A 74 -4.88 17.63 13.99
N MET A 75 -5.32 18.79 14.47
CA MET A 75 -5.41 19.08 15.91
C MET A 75 -6.37 18.12 16.61
N ILE A 76 -7.50 17.78 15.98
CA ILE A 76 -8.43 16.76 16.47
C ILE A 76 -7.76 15.37 16.48
N LEU A 77 -7.16 14.98 15.35
CA LEU A 77 -6.55 13.66 15.18
C LEU A 77 -5.41 13.40 16.17
N ARG A 78 -4.63 14.41 16.57
CA ARG A 78 -3.50 14.19 17.49
C ARG A 78 -3.92 13.76 18.90
N GLU A 79 -5.15 14.08 19.32
CA GLU A 79 -5.67 13.67 20.63
C GLU A 79 -6.24 12.25 20.61
N MET A 80 -6.34 11.65 19.43
CA MET A 80 -6.87 10.30 19.24
C MET A 80 -5.79 9.24 19.48
N SER A 81 -6.19 8.10 20.02
CA SER A 81 -5.32 6.92 20.12
C SER A 81 -5.07 6.28 18.76
N ALA A 82 -4.01 5.48 18.65
CA ALA A 82 -3.67 4.76 17.41
C ALA A 82 -4.83 3.90 16.89
N GLN A 83 -5.59 3.28 17.79
CA GLN A 83 -6.74 2.45 17.44
C GLN A 83 -7.89 3.27 16.86
N GLN A 84 -8.11 4.48 17.39
CA GLN A 84 -9.13 5.39 16.88
C GLN A 84 -8.71 6.00 15.54
N LEU A 85 -7.43 6.30 15.33
CA LEU A 85 -6.92 6.77 14.02
C LEU A 85 -7.12 5.72 12.91
N GLN A 86 -6.96 4.44 13.23
CA GLN A 86 -7.11 3.35 12.26
C GLN A 86 -8.54 3.22 11.72
N THR A 87 -9.56 3.72 12.40
CA THR A 87 -10.96 3.64 11.91
C THR A 87 -11.24 4.55 10.73
N PHE A 88 -10.37 5.53 10.46
CA PHE A 88 -10.50 6.42 9.31
C PHE A 88 -9.97 5.79 8.03
N LEU A 89 -8.99 4.89 8.12
CA LEU A 89 -8.29 4.32 6.96
C LEU A 89 -9.21 3.63 5.93
N PRO A 90 -10.27 2.89 6.32
CA PRO A 90 -11.17 2.26 5.36
C PRO A 90 -11.99 3.24 4.51
N GLU A 91 -12.20 4.46 5.01
CA GLU A 91 -13.02 5.48 4.35
C GLU A 91 -12.19 6.42 3.45
N MET A 92 -10.86 6.29 3.51
CA MET A 92 -9.93 7.05 2.68
C MET A 92 -9.92 6.56 1.23
N GLU A 93 -9.66 7.47 0.30
CA GLU A 93 -9.45 7.11 -1.10
C GLU A 93 -8.08 6.44 -1.28
N GLU A 94 -7.98 5.55 -2.26
CA GLU A 94 -6.73 4.80 -2.53
C GLU A 94 -5.54 5.74 -2.77
N SER A 95 -5.77 6.88 -3.43
CA SER A 95 -4.72 7.88 -3.66
C SER A 95 -4.15 8.46 -2.38
N ASP A 96 -4.98 8.63 -1.35
CA ASP A 96 -4.59 9.24 -0.08
C ASP A 96 -3.86 8.21 0.80
N LEU A 97 -4.29 6.95 0.74
CA LEU A 97 -3.56 5.84 1.33
C LEU A 97 -2.16 5.74 0.70
N LEU A 98 -2.04 5.76 -0.63
CA LEU A 98 -0.74 5.73 -1.31
C LEU A 98 0.17 6.90 -0.91
N GLN A 99 -0.39 8.09 -0.65
CA GLN A 99 0.40 9.21 -0.13
C GLN A 99 1.06 8.87 1.21
N GLY A 100 0.38 8.12 2.08
CA GLY A 100 0.93 7.66 3.35
C GLY A 100 2.21 6.82 3.21
N LEU A 101 2.36 6.09 2.10
CA LEU A 101 3.53 5.26 1.86
C LEU A 101 4.82 6.09 1.64
N TYR A 102 4.72 7.35 1.20
CA TYR A 102 5.89 8.22 1.02
C TYR A 102 6.59 8.59 2.33
N PHE A 103 5.93 8.42 3.48
CA PHE A 103 6.54 8.66 4.79
C PHE A 103 7.51 7.55 5.21
N PHE A 104 7.49 6.37 4.58
CA PHE A 104 8.38 5.26 4.90
C PHE A 104 9.69 5.32 4.12
N THR A 105 10.80 5.01 4.79
CA THR A 105 12.10 4.81 4.12
C THR A 105 12.05 3.66 3.12
N GLU A 106 12.89 3.69 2.09
CA GLU A 106 13.02 2.60 1.08
C GLU A 106 13.17 1.22 1.73
N ASP A 107 14.08 1.07 2.71
CA ASP A 107 14.28 -0.19 3.44
C ASP A 107 13.00 -0.71 4.13
N LYS A 108 12.14 0.19 4.60
CA LYS A 108 10.90 -0.17 5.28
C LYS A 108 9.85 -0.60 4.26
N LEU A 109 9.75 0.11 3.13
CA LEU A 109 8.89 -0.29 2.01
C LEU A 109 9.27 -1.66 1.46
N MET A 110 10.57 -1.95 1.32
CA MET A 110 11.03 -3.28 0.87
C MET A 110 10.57 -4.38 1.82
N LYS A 111 10.71 -4.19 3.14
CA LYS A 111 10.21 -5.16 4.13
C LYS A 111 8.69 -5.34 4.07
N MET A 112 7.94 -4.27 3.81
CA MET A 112 6.50 -4.35 3.65
C MET A 112 6.13 -5.14 2.39
N LEU A 113 6.82 -4.89 1.28
CA LEU A 113 6.66 -5.66 0.04
C LEU A 113 7.03 -7.15 0.22
N GLU A 114 8.06 -7.46 1.01
CA GLU A 114 8.43 -8.84 1.34
C GLU A 114 7.36 -9.59 2.14
N ALA A 115 6.60 -8.86 2.96
CA ALA A 115 5.53 -9.42 3.79
C ALA A 115 4.20 -9.62 3.03
N LEU A 116 4.10 -9.10 1.80
CA LEU A 116 2.90 -9.27 0.98
C LEU A 116 2.72 -10.72 0.52
N PRO A 117 1.48 -11.13 0.19
CA PRO A 117 1.26 -12.31 -0.61
C PRO A 117 2.05 -12.25 -1.92
N ALA A 118 2.57 -13.40 -2.36
CA ALA A 118 3.43 -13.48 -3.54
C ALA A 118 2.77 -12.89 -4.80
N GLU A 119 1.47 -13.10 -4.98
CA GLU A 119 0.70 -12.50 -6.09
C GLU A 119 0.75 -10.97 -6.09
N GLN A 120 0.49 -10.34 -4.94
CA GLN A 120 0.49 -8.89 -4.78
C GLN A 120 1.89 -8.31 -5.02
N LEU A 121 2.93 -8.98 -4.52
CA LEU A 121 4.32 -8.60 -4.77
C LEU A 121 4.66 -8.67 -6.26
N VAL A 122 4.36 -9.79 -6.93
CA VAL A 122 4.65 -9.98 -8.36
C VAL A 122 3.93 -8.95 -9.22
N ASN A 123 2.65 -8.69 -8.93
CA ASN A 123 1.88 -7.65 -9.62
C ASN A 123 2.54 -6.27 -9.47
N THR A 124 3.01 -5.95 -8.27
CA THR A 124 3.76 -4.71 -7.99
C THR A 124 5.06 -4.66 -8.79
N VAL A 125 5.81 -5.76 -8.87
CA VAL A 125 7.05 -5.83 -9.65
C VAL A 125 6.77 -5.62 -11.15
N PHE A 126 5.71 -6.21 -11.68
CA PHE A 126 5.31 -6.06 -13.09
C PHE A 126 4.88 -4.64 -13.48
N GLN A 127 4.53 -3.78 -12.50
CA GLN A 127 4.32 -2.35 -12.76
C GLN A 127 5.64 -1.59 -12.93
N MET A 128 6.75 -2.10 -12.37
CA MET A 128 8.05 -1.42 -12.37
C MET A 128 9.00 -1.93 -13.45
N PHE A 129 8.87 -3.19 -13.85
CA PHE A 129 9.77 -3.90 -14.75
C PHE A 129 9.01 -4.76 -15.75
N SER A 130 9.57 -4.91 -16.95
CA SER A 130 9.18 -5.99 -17.85
C SER A 130 9.60 -7.35 -17.31
N LYS A 131 8.94 -8.42 -17.76
CA LYS A 131 9.29 -9.80 -17.38
C LYS A 131 10.74 -10.13 -17.77
N GLU A 132 11.16 -9.65 -18.94
CA GLU A 132 12.54 -9.76 -19.42
C GLU A 132 13.55 -9.14 -18.46
N GLU A 133 13.30 -7.90 -18.01
CA GLU A 133 14.17 -7.22 -17.05
C GLU A 133 14.24 -8.00 -15.73
N ILE A 134 13.10 -8.46 -15.21
CA ILE A 134 13.05 -9.23 -13.96
C ILE A 134 13.95 -10.45 -14.04
N VAL A 135 13.77 -11.28 -15.07
CA VAL A 135 14.54 -12.53 -15.22
C VAL A 135 16.03 -12.25 -15.43
N GLN A 136 16.39 -11.12 -16.05
CA GLN A 136 17.78 -10.71 -16.20
C GLN A 136 18.42 -10.22 -14.91
N LEU A 137 17.64 -9.53 -14.06
CA LEU A 137 18.13 -8.88 -12.85
C LEU A 137 18.14 -9.81 -11.62
N LEU A 138 17.32 -10.87 -11.65
CA LEU A 138 17.26 -11.87 -10.60
C LEU A 138 18.56 -12.70 -10.51
N PRO A 139 18.97 -13.11 -9.28
CA PRO A 139 20.11 -14.01 -9.10
C PRO A 139 19.89 -15.36 -9.79
N GLU A 140 20.98 -15.98 -10.27
CA GLU A 140 20.93 -17.29 -10.93
C GLU A 140 20.29 -18.38 -10.05
N GLU A 141 20.54 -18.33 -8.73
CA GLU A 141 19.95 -19.27 -7.76
C GLU A 141 18.41 -19.26 -7.79
N GLN A 142 17.80 -18.12 -8.11
CA GLN A 142 16.35 -18.00 -8.25
C GLN A 142 15.85 -18.67 -9.53
N LEU A 143 16.61 -18.55 -10.62
CA LEU A 143 16.31 -19.23 -11.89
C LEU A 143 16.44 -20.75 -11.72
N ASP A 144 17.45 -21.20 -10.99
CA ASP A 144 17.62 -22.62 -10.66
C ASP A 144 16.46 -23.15 -9.83
N LYS A 145 16.06 -22.40 -8.80
CA LYS A 145 14.91 -22.75 -7.95
C LYS A 145 13.62 -22.83 -8.76
N PHE A 146 13.39 -21.89 -9.68
CA PHE A 146 12.24 -21.90 -10.57
C PHE A 146 12.24 -23.15 -11.44
N LEU A 147 13.32 -23.40 -12.19
CA LEU A 147 13.39 -24.53 -13.14
C LEU A 147 13.34 -25.89 -12.44
N THR A 148 13.78 -25.98 -11.19
CA THR A 148 13.75 -27.22 -10.40
C THR A 148 12.53 -27.35 -9.48
N SER A 149 11.59 -26.39 -9.53
CA SER A 149 10.37 -26.42 -8.72
C SER A 149 9.47 -27.61 -9.07
N HIS A 150 8.86 -28.19 -8.05
CA HIS A 150 7.86 -29.24 -8.22
C HIS A 150 6.51 -28.74 -8.77
N ASP A 151 6.26 -27.43 -8.69
CA ASP A 151 5.04 -26.80 -9.17
C ASP A 151 5.03 -26.62 -10.70
N ILE A 152 6.20 -26.77 -11.35
CA ILE A 152 6.35 -26.65 -12.80
C ILE A 152 6.33 -28.04 -13.44
N ASP A 153 5.42 -28.23 -14.39
CA ASP A 153 5.32 -29.48 -15.15
C ASP A 153 6.58 -29.71 -15.99
N LYS A 154 7.27 -30.82 -15.73
CA LYS A 154 8.43 -31.31 -16.51
C LYS A 154 8.16 -31.29 -18.02
N ASN A 155 6.98 -31.70 -18.46
CA ASN A 155 6.64 -31.72 -19.89
C ASN A 155 6.62 -30.31 -20.51
N LYS A 156 6.24 -29.29 -19.74
CA LYS A 156 6.29 -27.90 -20.18
C LYS A 156 7.73 -27.42 -20.31
N ILE A 157 8.59 -27.74 -19.33
CA ILE A 157 10.03 -27.44 -19.41
C ILE A 157 10.65 -28.07 -20.65
N LEU A 158 10.40 -29.37 -20.89
CA LEU A 158 10.93 -30.09 -22.05
C LEU A 158 10.43 -29.52 -23.39
N LYS A 159 9.17 -29.09 -23.45
CA LYS A 159 8.61 -28.41 -24.64
C LYS A 159 9.35 -27.10 -24.92
N HIS A 160 9.57 -26.29 -23.89
CA HIS A 160 10.25 -24.99 -24.01
C HIS A 160 11.76 -25.14 -24.25
N MET A 161 12.38 -26.23 -23.80
CA MET A 161 13.77 -26.57 -24.07
C MET A 161 14.08 -26.74 -25.56
N GLN A 162 13.11 -27.13 -26.36
CA GLN A 162 13.26 -27.22 -27.83
C GLN A 162 13.54 -25.87 -28.50
N SER A 163 13.29 -24.76 -27.79
CA SER A 163 13.64 -23.40 -28.27
C SER A 163 15.09 -23.00 -27.97
N ILE A 164 15.80 -23.79 -27.17
CA ILE A 164 17.22 -23.60 -26.91
C ILE A 164 18.01 -24.20 -28.08
N PRO A 165 19.07 -23.55 -28.57
CA PRO A 165 19.93 -24.14 -29.59
C PRO A 165 20.47 -25.51 -29.17
N GLU A 166 20.42 -26.45 -30.12
CA GLU A 166 20.71 -27.89 -29.92
C GLU A 166 22.10 -28.12 -29.32
N GLU A 167 23.10 -27.35 -29.76
CA GLU A 167 24.48 -27.40 -29.28
C GLU A 167 24.57 -27.25 -27.75
N TYR A 168 23.73 -26.39 -27.15
CA TYR A 168 23.75 -26.16 -25.71
C TYR A 168 23.10 -27.29 -24.93
N VAL A 169 21.98 -27.81 -25.42
CA VAL A 169 21.30 -28.96 -24.78
C VAL A 169 22.18 -30.21 -24.88
N ALA A 170 22.81 -30.42 -26.02
CA ALA A 170 23.78 -31.50 -26.24
C ALA A 170 24.97 -31.41 -25.28
N GLN A 171 25.55 -30.22 -25.09
CA GLN A 171 26.66 -30.00 -24.17
C GLN A 171 26.29 -30.32 -22.72
N VAL A 172 25.11 -29.88 -22.27
CA VAL A 172 24.63 -30.19 -20.90
C VAL A 172 24.40 -31.69 -20.74
N LEU A 173 23.78 -32.35 -21.72
CA LEU A 173 23.56 -33.80 -21.67
C LEU A 173 24.88 -34.58 -21.65
N GLU A 174 25.86 -34.20 -22.46
CA GLU A 174 27.19 -34.81 -22.47
C GLU A 174 27.91 -34.62 -21.11
N GLN A 175 27.79 -33.43 -20.50
CA GLN A 175 28.37 -33.16 -19.18
C GLN A 175 27.78 -34.07 -18.08
N ILE A 176 26.49 -34.38 -18.15
CA ILE A 176 25.78 -35.17 -17.13
C ILE A 176 25.92 -36.68 -17.40
N THR A 177 25.80 -37.11 -18.65
CA THR A 177 25.77 -38.53 -19.03
C THR A 177 27.16 -39.08 -19.40
N GLY A 178 28.10 -38.22 -19.78
CA GLY A 178 29.39 -38.61 -20.35
C GLY A 178 29.30 -39.12 -21.80
N GLU A 179 28.13 -39.07 -22.44
CA GLU A 179 27.90 -39.53 -23.81
C GLU A 179 27.78 -38.35 -24.78
N ALA A 180 28.57 -38.35 -25.85
CA ALA A 180 28.48 -37.34 -26.90
C ALA A 180 27.13 -37.38 -27.62
N GLN A 181 26.49 -36.23 -27.76
CA GLN A 181 25.14 -36.09 -28.37
C GLN A 181 25.18 -35.49 -29.78
N GLU A 182 26.20 -35.81 -30.58
CA GLU A 182 26.41 -35.23 -31.92
C GLU A 182 25.25 -35.53 -32.89
N GLY A 183 24.81 -34.50 -33.62
CA GLY A 183 23.87 -34.61 -34.74
C GLY A 183 22.41 -34.92 -34.37
N GLN A 184 22.03 -34.75 -33.10
CA GLN A 184 20.65 -34.90 -32.65
C GLN A 184 19.87 -33.60 -32.78
N ASP A 185 18.61 -33.70 -33.18
CA ASP A 185 17.71 -32.56 -33.26
C ASP A 185 17.17 -32.16 -31.87
N SER A 186 16.56 -30.98 -31.79
CA SER A 186 16.00 -30.43 -30.55
C SER A 186 14.94 -31.32 -29.89
N ILE A 187 14.22 -32.14 -30.66
CA ILE A 187 13.17 -33.03 -30.16
C ILE A 187 13.79 -34.25 -29.49
N ASP A 188 14.78 -34.86 -30.13
CA ASP A 188 15.48 -36.03 -29.62
C ASP A 188 16.31 -35.67 -28.38
N LEU A 189 16.95 -34.50 -28.37
CA LEU A 189 17.66 -33.98 -27.20
C LEU A 189 16.69 -33.75 -26.01
N ALA A 190 15.53 -33.14 -26.26
CA ALA A 190 14.51 -32.93 -25.21
C ALA A 190 13.95 -34.25 -24.65
N LYS A 191 13.77 -35.28 -25.48
CA LYS A 191 13.34 -36.61 -25.01
C LYS A 191 14.38 -37.24 -24.09
N LYS A 192 15.65 -37.26 -24.51
CA LYS A 192 16.75 -37.80 -23.68
C LYS A 192 16.89 -37.03 -22.37
N PHE A 193 16.76 -35.71 -22.41
CA PHE A 193 16.71 -34.89 -21.20
C PHE A 193 15.54 -35.30 -20.29
N GLY A 194 14.39 -35.63 -20.88
CA GLY A 194 13.23 -36.15 -20.17
C GLY A 194 13.41 -37.55 -19.57
N GLU A 195 14.29 -38.38 -20.13
CA GLU A 195 14.58 -39.74 -19.67
C GLU A 195 15.60 -39.79 -18.52
N LEU A 196 16.29 -38.68 -18.24
CA LEU A 196 17.19 -38.56 -17.09
C LEU A 196 16.48 -38.89 -15.79
N ASN A 197 17.23 -39.51 -14.86
CA ASN A 197 16.71 -39.76 -13.53
C ASN A 197 16.48 -38.42 -12.79
N PRO A 198 15.68 -38.38 -11.71
CA PRO A 198 15.33 -37.12 -11.06
C PRO A 198 16.52 -36.26 -10.59
N LEU A 199 17.62 -36.89 -10.17
CA LEU A 199 18.82 -36.18 -9.75
C LEU A 199 19.57 -35.59 -10.95
N GLU A 200 19.83 -36.42 -11.95
CA GLU A 200 20.47 -36.02 -13.22
C GLU A 200 19.67 -34.91 -13.92
N TYR A 201 18.35 -34.97 -13.89
CA TYR A 201 17.47 -33.95 -14.46
C TYR A 201 17.65 -32.60 -13.77
N GLN A 202 17.69 -32.57 -12.42
CA GLN A 202 17.92 -31.33 -11.68
C GLN A 202 19.32 -30.77 -11.91
N ASP A 203 20.33 -31.64 -11.91
CA ASP A 203 21.71 -31.24 -12.16
C ASP A 203 21.88 -30.72 -13.59
N ALA A 204 21.22 -31.34 -14.58
CA ALA A 204 21.21 -30.88 -15.95
C ALA A 204 20.55 -29.49 -16.08
N LEU A 205 19.42 -29.25 -15.41
CA LEU A 205 18.78 -27.92 -15.40
C LEU A 205 19.68 -26.84 -14.80
N LYS A 206 20.43 -27.17 -13.74
CA LYS A 206 21.39 -26.26 -13.10
C LYS A 206 22.67 -26.08 -13.91
N ALA A 207 23.03 -27.02 -14.77
CA ALA A 207 24.23 -26.95 -15.60
C ALA A 207 24.09 -26.02 -16.82
N PHE A 208 22.87 -25.60 -17.18
CA PHE A 208 22.67 -24.58 -18.22
C PHE A 208 23.38 -23.27 -17.86
N GLN A 209 23.82 -22.54 -18.87
CA GLN A 209 24.39 -21.21 -18.68
C GLN A 209 23.30 -20.20 -18.28
N PRO A 210 23.65 -19.09 -17.61
CA PRO A 210 22.68 -18.10 -17.16
C PRO A 210 21.72 -17.61 -18.25
N THR A 211 22.22 -17.35 -19.45
CA THR A 211 21.40 -16.87 -20.58
C THR A 211 20.36 -17.90 -21.03
N GLN A 212 20.69 -19.19 -20.97
CA GLN A 212 19.80 -20.30 -21.35
C GLN A 212 18.72 -20.50 -20.28
N LYS A 213 19.11 -20.42 -19.00
CA LYS A 213 18.16 -20.43 -17.88
C LYS A 213 17.18 -19.27 -17.98
N GLN A 214 17.67 -18.05 -18.25
CA GLN A 214 16.83 -16.88 -18.46
C GLN A 214 15.84 -17.07 -19.61
N GLN A 215 16.29 -17.62 -20.74
CA GLN A 215 15.41 -17.90 -21.88
C GLN A 215 14.30 -18.89 -21.52
N LEU A 216 14.63 -20.00 -20.84
CA LEU A 216 13.66 -20.99 -20.38
C LEU A 216 12.66 -20.41 -19.38
N VAL A 217 13.15 -19.68 -18.37
CA VAL A 217 12.29 -19.05 -17.36
C VAL A 217 11.35 -18.04 -18.02
N LEU A 218 11.85 -17.22 -18.95
CA LEU A 218 11.01 -16.26 -19.68
C LEU A 218 9.96 -16.93 -20.55
N SER A 219 10.31 -18.01 -21.25
CA SER A 219 9.36 -18.69 -22.12
C SER A 219 8.25 -19.38 -21.31
N LEU A 220 8.61 -19.99 -20.19
CA LEU A 220 7.68 -20.60 -19.23
C LEU A 220 6.79 -19.54 -18.56
N GLY A 221 7.39 -18.47 -18.03
CA GLY A 221 6.68 -17.40 -17.33
C GLY A 221 5.77 -16.54 -18.22
N LYS A 222 6.01 -16.49 -19.53
CA LYS A 222 5.08 -15.85 -20.50
C LYS A 222 3.80 -16.64 -20.69
N GLU A 223 3.85 -17.97 -20.58
CA GLU A 223 2.67 -18.84 -20.67
C GLU A 223 1.94 -18.96 -19.32
N HIS A 224 2.69 -18.83 -18.22
CA HIS A 224 2.22 -18.98 -16.84
C HIS A 224 2.80 -17.88 -15.95
N GLU A 225 2.13 -16.73 -15.91
CA GLU A 225 2.58 -15.57 -15.11
C GLU A 225 2.58 -15.88 -13.61
N GLU A 226 1.68 -16.74 -13.16
CA GLU A 226 1.57 -17.21 -11.78
C GLU A 226 2.86 -17.85 -11.27
N TRP A 227 3.69 -18.42 -12.15
CA TRP A 227 4.95 -19.04 -11.73
C TRP A 227 6.02 -18.04 -11.30
N PHE A 228 5.87 -16.75 -11.64
CA PHE A 228 6.73 -15.71 -11.08
C PHE A 228 6.57 -15.57 -9.56
N GLN A 229 5.50 -16.11 -8.98
CA GLN A 229 5.30 -16.18 -7.52
C GLN A 229 6.21 -17.21 -6.84
N LEU A 230 6.89 -18.08 -7.59
CA LEU A 230 7.82 -19.09 -7.05
C LEU A 230 9.18 -18.49 -6.62
N PHE A 231 9.50 -17.29 -7.14
CA PHE A 231 10.70 -16.57 -6.75
C PHE A 231 10.56 -16.03 -5.32
N ASP A 232 11.69 -15.96 -4.62
CA ASP A 232 11.71 -15.45 -3.25
C ASP A 232 11.41 -13.96 -3.21
N ALA A 233 10.60 -13.54 -2.24
CA ALA A 233 10.23 -12.14 -2.06
C ALA A 233 11.46 -11.24 -1.87
N ASP A 234 12.44 -11.68 -1.09
CA ASP A 234 13.72 -11.00 -0.87
C ASP A 234 14.53 -10.81 -2.17
N ALA A 235 14.40 -11.72 -3.15
CA ALA A 235 15.06 -11.54 -4.44
C ALA A 235 14.43 -10.40 -5.24
N TYR A 236 13.11 -10.29 -5.22
CA TYR A 236 12.40 -9.17 -5.84
C TYR A 236 12.74 -7.83 -5.19
N THR A 237 12.68 -7.75 -3.87
CA THR A 237 12.93 -6.50 -3.15
C THR A 237 14.37 -6.04 -3.25
N LYS A 238 15.34 -6.96 -3.31
CA LYS A 238 16.74 -6.61 -3.66
C LYS A 238 16.88 -6.02 -5.05
N VAL A 239 16.16 -6.56 -6.05
CA VAL A 239 16.17 -5.99 -7.41
C VAL A 239 15.51 -4.61 -7.41
N ILE A 240 14.36 -4.45 -6.76
CA ILE A 240 13.66 -3.17 -6.64
C ILE A 240 14.57 -2.13 -5.98
N ASN A 241 15.16 -2.45 -4.83
CA ASN A 241 16.02 -1.54 -4.08
C ASN A 241 17.31 -1.14 -4.83
N ARG A 242 17.77 -1.98 -5.77
CA ARG A 242 18.95 -1.68 -6.60
C ARG A 242 18.60 -0.76 -7.78
N GLU A 243 17.44 -0.95 -8.39
CA GLU A 243 17.11 -0.36 -9.70
C GLU A 243 16.08 0.77 -9.63
N LYS A 244 15.32 0.90 -8.53
CA LYS A 244 14.20 1.82 -8.40
C LYS A 244 14.33 2.72 -7.18
N GLN A 245 13.79 3.92 -7.31
CA GLN A 245 13.71 4.89 -6.22
C GLN A 245 12.33 4.84 -5.55
N GLN A 246 12.26 5.27 -4.29
CA GLN A 246 11.02 5.34 -3.51
C GLN A 246 9.78 5.81 -4.30
N PRO A 247 9.81 6.91 -5.10
CA PRO A 247 8.61 7.38 -5.78
C PRO A 247 8.08 6.40 -6.84
N GLU A 248 8.98 5.68 -7.52
CA GLU A 248 8.59 4.66 -8.50
C GLU A 248 7.96 3.45 -7.79
N VAL A 249 8.52 3.06 -6.65
CA VAL A 249 8.02 1.95 -5.82
C VAL A 249 6.62 2.28 -5.31
N VAL A 250 6.43 3.44 -4.68
CA VAL A 250 5.12 3.83 -4.13
C VAL A 250 4.08 3.93 -5.24
N LYS A 251 4.45 4.45 -6.42
CA LYS A 251 3.54 4.46 -7.57
C LYS A 251 3.13 3.06 -8.00
N ALA A 252 4.06 2.11 -8.03
CA ALA A 252 3.77 0.72 -8.40
C ALA A 252 2.88 0.00 -7.39
N MET A 253 2.93 0.41 -6.12
CA MET A 253 2.06 -0.13 -5.05
C MET A 253 0.58 0.19 -5.25
N SER A 254 0.20 1.00 -6.26
CA SER A 254 -1.20 1.28 -6.58
C SER A 254 -2.01 0.08 -7.07
N VAL A 255 -1.34 -1.03 -7.42
CA VAL A 255 -2.02 -2.28 -7.80
C VAL A 255 -2.23 -3.23 -6.63
N ILE A 256 -1.76 -2.86 -5.44
CA ILE A 256 -1.94 -3.65 -4.24
C ILE A 256 -3.35 -3.41 -3.69
N ASP A 257 -4.02 -4.47 -3.23
CA ASP A 257 -5.34 -4.33 -2.64
C ASP A 257 -5.31 -3.33 -1.46
N PRO A 258 -6.30 -2.42 -1.34
CA PRO A 258 -6.29 -1.35 -0.34
C PRO A 258 -6.12 -1.83 1.09
N GLU A 259 -6.66 -3.01 1.44
CA GLU A 259 -6.53 -3.60 2.78
C GLU A 259 -5.07 -3.81 3.20
N TYR A 260 -4.19 -4.23 2.27
CA TYR A 260 -2.76 -4.37 2.58
C TYR A 260 -2.09 -3.01 2.75
N ILE A 261 -2.46 -2.02 1.93
CA ILE A 261 -1.94 -0.66 2.04
C ILE A 261 -2.36 -0.03 3.37
N GLN A 262 -3.63 -0.19 3.77
CA GLN A 262 -4.14 0.25 5.06
C GLN A 262 -3.32 -0.36 6.21
N ASN A 263 -3.08 -1.68 6.17
CA ASN A 263 -2.25 -2.36 7.16
C ASN A 263 -0.82 -1.81 7.22
N MET A 264 -0.19 -1.53 6.07
CA MET A 264 1.15 -0.92 6.03
C MET A 264 1.16 0.48 6.68
N ILE A 265 0.17 1.31 6.37
CA ILE A 265 0.07 2.68 6.90
C ILE A 265 -0.14 2.68 8.42
N THR A 266 -0.75 1.63 8.99
CA THR A 266 -0.86 1.51 10.47
C THR A 266 0.48 1.43 11.18
N GLU A 267 1.57 1.12 10.47
CA GLU A 267 2.93 1.12 11.03
C GLU A 267 3.53 2.52 11.14
N LEU A 268 2.87 3.56 10.62
CA LEU A 268 3.29 4.94 10.82
C LEU A 268 3.14 5.35 12.28
N PRO A 269 4.06 6.18 12.81
CA PRO A 269 3.83 6.91 14.05
C PRO A 269 2.54 7.71 13.98
N ASN A 270 1.84 7.85 15.10
CA ASN A 270 0.54 8.55 15.17
C ASN A 270 0.59 9.94 14.52
N ASP A 271 1.64 10.73 14.76
CA ASP A 271 1.76 12.07 14.18
C ASP A 271 1.72 12.06 12.64
N LEU A 272 2.41 11.09 12.01
CA LEU A 272 2.42 10.94 10.56
C LEU A 272 1.11 10.33 10.04
N LEU A 273 0.56 9.37 10.78
CA LEU A 273 -0.76 8.78 10.48
C LEU A 273 -1.85 9.85 10.50
N SER A 274 -1.85 10.75 11.49
CA SER A 274 -2.77 11.88 11.56
C SER A 274 -2.62 12.80 10.35
N ILE A 275 -1.39 13.10 9.92
CA ILE A 275 -1.15 13.90 8.69
C ILE A 275 -1.77 13.22 7.47
N VAL A 276 -1.61 11.90 7.31
CA VAL A 276 -2.23 11.16 6.21
C VAL A 276 -3.75 11.28 6.27
N ILE A 277 -4.34 11.00 7.44
CA ILE A 277 -5.81 11.02 7.63
C ILE A 277 -6.40 12.40 7.35
N THR A 278 -5.67 13.51 7.53
CA THR A 278 -6.20 14.85 7.18
C THR A 278 -6.65 14.99 5.73
N GLN A 279 -6.15 14.15 4.82
CA GLN A 279 -6.51 14.15 3.40
C GLN A 279 -7.88 13.54 3.12
N ILE A 280 -8.47 12.81 4.07
CA ILE A 280 -9.81 12.23 3.93
C ILE A 280 -10.84 13.32 3.60
N ASP A 281 -11.84 12.94 2.81
CA ASP A 281 -13.00 13.79 2.55
C ASP A 281 -13.61 14.34 3.83
N THR A 282 -13.96 15.63 3.82
CA THR A 282 -14.41 16.35 5.03
C THR A 282 -15.76 15.86 5.53
N GLU A 283 -16.67 15.45 4.65
CA GLU A 283 -17.97 14.89 5.05
C GLU A 283 -17.73 13.53 5.74
N LYS A 284 -16.93 12.66 5.13
CA LYS A 284 -16.54 11.37 5.74
C LYS A 284 -15.85 11.56 7.09
N PHE A 285 -14.93 12.51 7.19
CA PHE A 285 -14.24 12.84 8.45
C PHE A 285 -15.23 13.20 9.57
N ALA A 286 -16.14 14.14 9.26
CA ALA A 286 -17.11 14.64 10.22
C ALA A 286 -18.11 13.55 10.62
N ASP A 287 -18.56 12.73 9.66
CA ASP A 287 -19.46 11.60 9.93
C ASP A 287 -18.80 10.55 10.83
N ILE A 288 -17.52 10.22 10.63
CA ILE A 288 -16.79 9.31 11.53
C ILE A 288 -16.70 9.92 12.93
N LEU A 289 -16.31 11.19 13.04
CA LEU A 289 -16.17 11.86 14.33
C LEU A 289 -17.50 11.88 15.11
N MET A 290 -18.61 12.24 14.48
CA MET A 290 -19.88 12.31 15.19
C MET A 290 -20.46 10.94 15.54
N ASN A 291 -20.34 9.96 14.64
CA ASN A 291 -21.00 8.67 14.83
C ASN A 291 -20.16 7.68 15.67
N GLN A 292 -18.83 7.73 15.54
CA GLN A 292 -17.93 6.78 16.18
C GLN A 292 -17.17 7.38 17.36
N PHE A 293 -16.99 8.71 17.39
CA PHE A 293 -16.22 9.40 18.43
C PHE A 293 -16.96 10.61 19.03
N PRO A 294 -18.23 10.46 19.47
CA PRO A 294 -19.00 11.56 20.04
C PRO A 294 -18.35 12.17 21.29
N GLU A 295 -17.51 11.41 22.01
CA GLU A 295 -16.73 11.91 23.14
C GLU A 295 -15.64 12.89 22.73
N ILE A 296 -14.98 12.69 21.59
CA ILE A 296 -13.98 13.63 21.05
C ILE A 296 -14.69 14.90 20.59
N MET A 297 -15.85 14.76 19.95
CA MET A 297 -16.71 15.89 19.61
C MET A 297 -17.15 16.65 20.87
N ALA A 298 -17.54 15.95 21.94
CA ALA A 298 -17.87 16.60 23.20
C ALA A 298 -16.66 17.35 23.80
N GLU A 299 -15.45 16.81 23.71
CA GLU A 299 -14.24 17.51 24.14
C GLU A 299 -13.85 18.73 23.28
N ILE A 300 -14.31 18.75 22.03
CA ILE A 300 -14.18 19.89 21.13
C ILE A 300 -15.26 20.95 21.45
N ILE A 301 -16.48 20.51 21.77
CA ILE A 301 -17.68 21.34 21.96
C ILE A 301 -17.89 21.77 23.42
N MET A 302 -17.24 21.19 24.43
CA MET A 302 -17.54 21.47 25.85
C MET A 302 -16.29 21.84 26.66
N LYS A 303 -15.44 22.73 26.13
CA LYS A 303 -14.20 23.19 26.78
C LYS A 303 -14.19 24.68 27.13
#